data_AF-A0A3P7YAJ5-F1
#
_entry.id   AF-A0A3P7YAJ5-F1
#
_cell.length_a   1.000
_cell.length_b   1.000
_cell.length_c   1.000
_cell.angle_alpha   90.00
_cell.angle_beta   90.00
_cell.angle_gamma   90.00
#
_symmetry.space_group_name_H-M   'P 1'
#
loop_
_entity.id
_entity.type
_entity.pdbx_description
1 polymer ?
#
loop_
_entity_poly.entity_id
_entity_poly.type
_entity_poly.pdbx_seq_one_letter_code
_entity_poly.pdbx_strand_id
1 'polypeptide(L)'
;MAKKQTFYEDKISAEIANAKKHGQKNKKAALAALKRKKHYETELSRIDGVMMKIEAQRTALEGAGLNMEVLGVLDQTTKALQIANQNFDLDKVGDLMDSIAEDLQLSDEFANAISQPIGDVHDEDELLKELEDLEKNNVPAVELPDVPAGPITRSRASRDKFRRMDTEMEELQKWAAAN
;
A
#
# COMPACT_ATOMS: atom_id res chain seq x y z
N MET A 1 -2.47 10.35 -14.55
CA MET A 1 -1.90 9.97 -13.24
C MET A 1 -2.43 8.63 -12.76
N ALA A 2 -3.76 8.40 -12.70
CA ALA A 2 -4.35 7.11 -12.34
C ALA A 2 -3.76 5.90 -13.10
N LYS A 3 -3.58 5.98 -14.43
CA LYS A 3 -2.95 4.91 -15.22
C LYS A 3 -1.49 4.58 -14.83
N LYS A 4 -0.76 5.57 -14.30
CA LYS A 4 0.63 5.41 -13.86
C LYS A 4 0.67 4.77 -12.47
N GLN A 5 -0.27 5.16 -11.60
CA GLN A 5 -0.49 4.54 -10.29
C GLN A 5 -0.83 3.05 -10.44
N THR A 6 -1.85 2.72 -11.23
CA THR A 6 -2.24 1.31 -11.50
C THR A 6 -1.09 0.50 -12.09
N PHE A 7 -0.27 1.10 -12.95
CA PHE A 7 0.90 0.42 -13.52
C PHE A 7 1.92 0.02 -12.44
N TYR A 8 2.23 0.89 -11.48
CA TYR A 8 3.15 0.54 -10.39
C TYR A 8 2.51 -0.43 -9.39
N GLU A 9 1.21 -0.31 -9.11
CA GLU A 9 0.45 -1.28 -8.29
C GLU A 9 0.47 -2.69 -8.91
N ASP A 10 0.29 -2.79 -10.22
CA ASP A 10 0.38 -4.06 -10.97
C ASP A 10 1.80 -4.64 -10.91
N LYS A 11 2.83 -3.78 -11.05
CA LYS A 11 4.23 -4.20 -10.95
C LYS A 11 4.60 -4.67 -9.54
N ILE A 12 4.14 -3.98 -8.50
CA ILE A 12 4.31 -4.37 -7.10
C ILE A 12 3.68 -5.74 -6.88
N SER A 13 2.44 -5.94 -7.33
CA SER A 13 1.72 -7.21 -7.21
C SER A 13 2.45 -8.35 -7.92
N ALA A 14 3.00 -8.10 -9.10
CA ALA A 14 3.80 -9.07 -9.85
C ALA A 14 5.11 -9.44 -9.14
N GLU A 15 5.85 -8.47 -8.58
CA GLU A 15 7.07 -8.75 -7.82
C GLU A 15 6.79 -9.48 -6.50
N ILE A 16 5.66 -9.20 -5.83
CA ILE A 16 5.21 -9.99 -4.66
C ILE A 16 4.95 -11.44 -5.05
N ALA A 17 4.26 -11.69 -6.16
CA ALA A 17 4.02 -13.05 -6.65
C ALA A 17 5.32 -13.77 -7.01
N ASN A 18 6.28 -13.06 -7.63
CA ASN A 18 7.61 -13.60 -7.93
C ASN A 18 8.40 -13.91 -6.65
N ALA A 19 8.37 -13.03 -5.65
CA ALA A 19 9.01 -13.26 -4.35
C ALA A 19 8.44 -14.50 -3.66
N LYS A 20 7.10 -14.65 -3.60
CA LYS A 20 6.43 -15.84 -3.05
C LYS A 20 6.78 -17.13 -3.79
N LYS A 21 6.86 -17.09 -5.13
CA LYS A 21 7.20 -18.26 -5.96
C LYS A 21 8.65 -18.72 -5.73
N HIS A 22 9.57 -17.78 -5.49
CA HIS A 22 10.98 -18.07 -5.36
C HIS A 22 11.48 -18.20 -3.92
N GLY A 23 10.73 -17.74 -2.90
CA GLY A 23 11.15 -17.73 -1.49
C GLY A 23 11.69 -19.08 -1.01
N GLN A 24 10.93 -20.15 -1.20
CA GLN A 24 11.30 -21.49 -0.73
C GLN A 24 12.40 -22.20 -1.54
N LYS A 25 12.69 -21.74 -2.78
CA LYS A 25 13.60 -22.46 -3.71
C LYS A 25 14.86 -21.68 -4.05
N ASN A 26 14.78 -20.35 -4.06
CA ASN A 26 15.87 -19.46 -4.45
C ASN A 26 15.73 -18.12 -3.73
N LYS A 27 16.29 -18.06 -2.52
CA LYS A 27 16.27 -16.89 -1.64
C LYS A 27 16.88 -15.65 -2.29
N LYS A 28 17.92 -15.80 -3.11
CA LYS A 28 18.56 -14.69 -3.85
C LYS A 28 17.63 -14.09 -4.90
N ALA A 29 16.90 -14.92 -5.64
CA ALA A 29 15.91 -14.45 -6.61
C ALA A 29 14.71 -13.77 -5.93
N ALA A 30 14.28 -14.28 -4.77
CA ALA A 30 13.22 -13.67 -3.98
C ALA A 30 13.62 -12.29 -3.43
N LEU A 31 14.84 -12.15 -2.87
CA LEU A 31 15.37 -10.87 -2.41
C LEU A 31 15.50 -9.84 -3.55
N ALA A 32 15.94 -10.28 -4.73
CA ALA A 32 16.00 -9.39 -5.90
C ALA A 32 14.61 -8.91 -6.35
N ALA A 33 13.57 -9.74 -6.21
CA ALA A 33 12.19 -9.34 -6.47
C ALA A 33 11.66 -8.35 -5.41
N LEU A 34 11.97 -8.57 -4.12
CA LEU A 34 11.62 -7.64 -3.05
C LEU A 34 12.31 -6.28 -3.19
N LYS A 35 13.58 -6.25 -3.62
CA LYS A 35 14.27 -5.00 -3.91
C LYS A 35 13.59 -4.22 -5.05
N ARG A 36 13.16 -4.91 -6.12
CA ARG A 36 12.37 -4.28 -7.20
C ARG A 36 11.01 -3.80 -6.73
N LYS A 37 10.32 -4.58 -5.89
CA LYS A 37 9.06 -4.18 -5.24
C LYS A 37 9.22 -2.86 -4.48
N LYS A 38 10.20 -2.76 -3.57
CA LYS A 38 10.45 -1.54 -2.78
C LYS A 38 10.76 -0.32 -3.63
N HIS A 39 11.49 -0.50 -4.73
CA HIS A 39 11.71 0.57 -5.71
C HIS A 39 10.41 1.06 -6.34
N TYR A 40 9.50 0.14 -6.73
CA TYR A 40 8.19 0.52 -7.27
C TYR A 40 7.28 1.17 -6.22
N GLU A 41 7.34 0.74 -4.96
CA GLU A 41 6.60 1.38 -3.85
C GLU A 41 7.08 2.82 -3.62
N THR A 42 8.38 3.06 -3.72
CA THR A 42 8.96 4.41 -3.63
C THR A 42 8.45 5.31 -4.76
N GLU A 43 8.45 4.82 -6.01
CA GLU A 43 7.92 5.59 -7.14
C GLU A 43 6.42 5.83 -7.03
N LEU A 44 5.66 4.86 -6.51
CA LEU A 44 4.22 5.00 -6.26
C LEU A 44 3.96 6.11 -5.23
N SER A 45 4.65 6.07 -4.09
CA SER A 45 4.54 7.10 -3.05
C SER A 45 4.89 8.51 -3.57
N ARG A 46 5.89 8.60 -4.46
CA ARG A 46 6.23 9.88 -5.12
C ARG A 46 5.09 10.39 -6.00
N ILE A 47 4.44 9.50 -6.75
CA ILE A 47 3.30 9.86 -7.61
C ILE A 47 2.12 10.35 -6.74
N ASP A 48 1.85 9.68 -5.61
CA ASP A 48 0.79 10.08 -4.69
C ASP A 48 1.07 11.46 -4.08
N GLY A 49 2.32 11.71 -3.67
CA GLY A 49 2.74 13.02 -3.17
C GLY A 49 2.61 14.14 -4.22
N VAL A 50 2.88 13.83 -5.50
CA VAL A 50 2.62 14.77 -6.60
C VAL A 50 1.12 14.97 -6.82
N MET A 51 0.31 13.92 -6.71
CA MET A 51 -1.15 14.00 -6.87
C MET A 51 -1.77 14.90 -5.80
N MET A 52 -1.41 14.73 -4.53
CA MET A 52 -1.88 15.60 -3.44
C MET A 52 -1.56 17.08 -3.69
N LYS A 53 -0.39 17.38 -4.27
CA LYS A 53 -0.02 18.75 -4.62
C LYS A 53 -0.85 19.30 -5.77
N ILE A 54 -1.11 18.50 -6.81
CA ILE A 54 -1.98 18.89 -7.92
C ILE A 54 -3.41 19.13 -7.41
N GLU A 55 -3.90 18.30 -6.49
CA GLU A 55 -5.23 18.50 -5.88
C GLU A 55 -5.28 19.77 -5.03
N ALA A 56 -4.26 20.03 -4.20
CA ALA A 56 -4.15 21.28 -3.45
C ALA A 56 -4.09 22.50 -4.37
N GLN A 57 -3.32 22.43 -5.47
CA GLN A 57 -3.26 23.47 -6.50
C GLN A 57 -4.60 23.64 -7.22
N ARG A 58 -5.31 22.55 -7.51
CA ARG A 58 -6.67 22.61 -8.10
C ARG A 58 -7.61 23.34 -7.17
N THR A 59 -7.63 23.02 -5.89
CA THR A 59 -8.45 23.72 -4.89
C THR A 59 -8.05 25.19 -4.76
N ALA A 60 -6.75 25.50 -4.79
CA ALA A 60 -6.27 26.88 -4.78
C ALA A 60 -6.70 27.65 -6.04
N LEU A 61 -6.64 27.03 -7.23
CA LEU A 61 -7.11 27.62 -8.49
C LEU A 61 -8.64 27.79 -8.52
N GLU A 62 -9.40 26.86 -7.94
CA GLU A 62 -10.85 27.00 -7.77
C GLU A 62 -11.18 28.18 -6.86
N GLY A 63 -10.46 28.32 -5.74
CA GLY A 63 -10.60 29.48 -4.84
C GLY A 63 -10.15 30.79 -5.48
N ALA A 64 -9.04 30.79 -6.24
CA ALA A 64 -8.56 31.93 -6.99
C ALA A 64 -9.53 32.31 -8.13
N GLY A 65 -10.14 31.32 -8.78
CA GLY A 65 -11.17 31.52 -9.81
C GLY A 65 -12.42 32.19 -9.23
N LEU A 66 -12.91 31.73 -8.08
CA LEU A 66 -13.99 32.39 -7.36
C LEU A 66 -13.59 33.80 -6.91
N ASN A 67 -12.37 33.99 -6.42
CA ASN A 67 -11.87 35.32 -6.04
C ASN A 67 -11.72 36.23 -7.27
N MET A 68 -11.32 35.71 -8.41
CA MET A 68 -11.20 36.45 -9.67
C MET A 68 -12.57 36.79 -10.24
N GLU A 69 -13.57 35.91 -10.10
CA GLU A 69 -14.96 36.18 -10.44
C GLU A 69 -15.52 37.30 -9.54
N VAL A 70 -15.30 37.21 -8.22
CA VAL A 70 -15.67 38.27 -7.25
C VAL A 70 -14.94 39.58 -7.56
N LEU A 71 -13.64 39.54 -7.86
CA LEU A 71 -12.86 40.71 -8.27
C LEU A 71 -13.34 41.28 -9.61
N GLY A 72 -13.78 40.45 -10.56
CA GLY A 72 -14.37 40.88 -11.81
C GLY A 72 -15.71 41.59 -11.60
N VAL A 73 -16.56 41.07 -10.71
CA VAL A 73 -17.81 41.73 -10.29
C VAL A 73 -17.52 43.03 -9.54
N LEU A 74 -16.52 43.03 -8.65
CA LEU A 74 -16.08 44.22 -7.94
C LEU A 74 -15.45 45.25 -8.87
N ASP A 75 -14.68 44.86 -9.88
CA ASP A 75 -14.11 45.75 -10.90
C ASP A 75 -15.22 46.36 -11.76
N GLN A 76 -16.21 45.57 -12.20
CA GLN A 76 -17.39 46.09 -12.90
C GLN A 76 -18.18 47.07 -12.00
N THR A 77 -18.34 46.73 -10.72
CA THR A 77 -19.01 47.59 -9.73
C THR A 77 -18.20 48.86 -9.45
N THR A 78 -16.87 48.75 -9.36
CA THR A 78 -15.94 49.85 -9.12
C THR A 78 -15.84 50.74 -10.35
N LYS A 79 -15.86 50.20 -11.56
CA LYS A 79 -15.95 50.96 -12.81
C LYS A 79 -17.29 51.67 -12.91
N ALA A 80 -18.39 51.02 -12.58
CA ALA A 80 -19.69 51.68 -12.49
C ALA A 80 -19.69 52.81 -11.44
N LEU A 81 -19.04 52.58 -10.29
CA LEU A 81 -18.83 53.58 -9.24
C LEU A 81 -17.83 54.69 -9.64
N GLN A 82 -16.77 54.40 -10.38
CA GLN A 82 -15.75 55.34 -10.86
C GLN A 82 -16.29 56.19 -12.00
N ILE A 83 -17.09 55.62 -12.89
CA ILE A 83 -17.88 56.38 -13.86
C ILE A 83 -18.85 57.31 -13.12
N ALA A 84 -19.37 56.88 -11.96
CA ALA A 84 -20.15 57.73 -11.07
C ALA A 84 -19.33 58.72 -10.21
N ASN A 85 -18.03 58.49 -9.96
CA ASN A 85 -17.18 59.24 -9.03
C ASN A 85 -15.89 59.84 -9.61
N GLN A 86 -15.73 59.89 -10.94
CA GLN A 86 -14.56 60.35 -11.72
C GLN A 86 -13.48 61.10 -10.90
N ASN A 87 -12.57 60.34 -10.27
CA ASN A 87 -11.20 60.68 -9.81
C ASN A 87 -10.70 59.58 -8.85
N PHE A 88 -9.56 58.93 -9.16
CA PHE A 88 -8.68 58.01 -8.38
C PHE A 88 -8.49 56.65 -9.08
N ASP A 89 -7.30 56.04 -9.22
CA ASP A 89 -5.87 56.45 -9.23
C ASP A 89 -5.12 55.21 -9.80
N LEU A 90 -4.20 55.39 -10.75
CA LEU A 90 -3.63 54.31 -11.59
C LEU A 90 -2.48 53.54 -10.93
N ASP A 91 -1.94 54.05 -9.83
CA ASP A 91 -0.72 53.54 -9.21
C ASP A 91 -0.88 52.15 -8.54
N LYS A 92 -2.10 51.77 -8.15
CA LYS A 92 -2.35 50.48 -7.46
C LYS A 92 -2.32 49.24 -8.35
N VAL A 93 -2.29 49.42 -9.67
CA VAL A 93 -2.21 48.31 -10.63
C VAL A 93 -0.77 47.80 -10.78
N GLY A 94 0.23 48.66 -10.53
CA GLY A 94 1.65 48.29 -10.56
C GLY A 94 2.01 47.31 -9.45
N ASP A 95 1.65 47.63 -8.21
CA ASP A 95 1.97 46.80 -7.03
C ASP A 95 1.41 45.36 -7.12
N LEU A 96 0.27 45.19 -7.80
CA LEU A 96 -0.35 43.88 -8.00
C LEU A 96 0.43 43.03 -9.02
N MET A 97 0.95 43.65 -10.08
CA MET A 97 1.73 42.94 -11.09
C MET A 97 3.09 42.51 -10.56
N ASP A 98 3.68 43.32 -9.67
CA ASP A 98 4.95 42.98 -9.00
C ASP A 98 4.77 41.81 -8.01
N SER A 99 3.66 41.76 -7.28
CA SER A 99 3.36 40.64 -6.38
C SER A 99 3.11 39.31 -7.12
N ILE A 100 2.53 39.36 -8.32
CA ILE A 100 2.28 38.17 -9.16
C ILE A 100 3.61 37.59 -9.70
N ALA A 101 4.61 38.44 -9.96
CA ALA A 101 5.90 38.01 -10.46
C ALA A 101 6.74 37.27 -9.39
N GLU A 102 6.69 37.70 -8.12
CA GLU A 102 7.39 37.04 -7.01
C GLU A 102 6.85 35.63 -6.71
N ASP A 103 5.52 35.45 -6.75
CA ASP A 103 4.87 34.15 -6.45
C ASP A 103 5.21 33.05 -7.50
N LEU A 104 5.49 33.45 -8.74
CA LEU A 104 5.90 32.52 -9.80
C LEU A 104 7.33 31.98 -9.59
N GLN A 105 8.22 32.75 -8.96
CA GLN A 105 9.62 32.38 -8.77
C GLN A 105 9.81 31.36 -7.62
N LEU A 106 8.92 31.38 -6.62
CA LEU A 106 8.93 30.46 -5.48
C LEU A 106 8.59 28.99 -5.86
N SER A 107 7.85 28.78 -6.96
CA SER A 107 7.46 27.44 -7.41
C SER A 107 8.60 26.65 -8.07
N ASP A 108 9.55 27.31 -8.73
CA ASP A 108 10.68 26.65 -9.41
C ASP A 108 11.76 26.16 -8.41
N GLU A 109 11.95 26.88 -7.31
CA GLU A 109 12.94 26.53 -6.29
C GLU A 109 12.49 25.32 -5.46
N PHE A 110 11.18 25.19 -5.22
CA PHE A 110 10.57 24.03 -4.56
C PHE A 110 10.62 22.75 -5.41
N ALA A 111 10.48 22.88 -6.74
CA ALA A 111 10.59 21.75 -7.66
C ALA A 111 12.00 21.14 -7.67
N ASN A 112 13.03 21.97 -7.55
CA ASN A 112 14.42 21.52 -7.46
C ASN A 112 14.77 20.88 -6.10
N ALA A 113 14.20 21.38 -4.99
CA ALA A 113 14.46 20.83 -3.66
C ALA A 113 13.96 19.39 -3.46
N ILE A 114 12.94 18.97 -4.21
CA ILE A 114 12.30 17.64 -4.09
C ILE A 114 12.85 16.64 -5.11
N SER A 115 13.59 17.12 -6.11
CA SER A 115 14.21 16.28 -7.13
C SER A 115 15.55 15.66 -6.69
N GLN A 116 15.99 15.86 -5.45
CA GLN A 116 17.23 15.22 -4.98
C GLN A 116 17.04 13.70 -4.87
N PRO A 117 17.84 12.89 -5.60
CA PRO A 117 17.74 11.45 -5.51
C PRO A 117 18.24 10.98 -4.14
N ILE A 118 17.36 10.33 -3.38
CA ILE A 118 17.76 9.58 -2.18
C ILE A 118 18.45 8.30 -2.66
N GLY A 119 19.70 8.11 -2.23
CA GLY A 119 20.51 6.93 -2.58
C GLY A 119 19.81 5.63 -2.20
N ASP A 120 20.08 4.58 -2.98
CA ASP A 120 19.59 3.21 -2.74
C ASP A 120 20.19 2.65 -1.44
N VAL A 121 19.46 2.78 -0.33
CA VAL A 121 19.83 2.24 0.98
C VAL A 121 18.70 1.36 1.52
N HIS A 122 18.35 0.31 0.78
CA HIS A 122 17.51 -0.74 1.33
C HIS A 122 18.40 -1.75 2.04
N ASP A 123 18.28 -1.84 3.36
CA ASP A 123 19.03 -2.77 4.20
C ASP A 123 18.60 -4.21 3.91
N GLU A 124 19.57 -5.11 3.71
CA GLU A 124 19.30 -6.51 3.39
C GLU A 124 18.57 -7.23 4.54
N ASP A 125 18.81 -6.81 5.79
CA ASP A 125 18.17 -7.38 6.98
C ASP A 125 16.67 -7.05 7.04
N GLU A 126 16.26 -5.87 6.60
CA GLU A 126 14.84 -5.48 6.50
C GLU A 126 14.12 -6.34 5.44
N LEU A 127 14.75 -6.53 4.28
CA LEU A 127 14.20 -7.34 3.19
C LEU A 127 14.08 -8.82 3.57
N LEU A 128 15.04 -9.33 4.36
CA LEU A 128 15.01 -10.70 4.88
C LEU A 128 13.83 -10.93 5.82
N LYS A 129 13.55 -9.96 6.70
CA LYS A 129 12.40 -10.00 7.60
C LYS A 129 11.08 -9.96 6.82
N GLU A 130 10.96 -9.09 5.83
CA GLU A 130 9.77 -9.02 4.97
C GLU A 130 9.55 -10.33 4.19
N LEU A 131 10.62 -10.97 3.72
CA LEU A 131 10.54 -12.27 3.07
C LEU A 131 10.00 -13.35 4.01
N GLU A 132 10.48 -13.40 5.25
CA GLU A 132 10.02 -14.36 6.26
C GLU A 132 8.53 -14.17 6.59
N ASP A 133 8.09 -12.92 6.75
CA ASP A 133 6.68 -12.60 6.97
C ASP A 133 5.81 -13.01 5.77
N LEU A 134 6.29 -12.81 4.53
CA LEU A 134 5.57 -13.24 3.33
C LEU A 134 5.50 -14.77 3.21
N GLU A 135 6.55 -15.50 3.60
CA GLU A 135 6.56 -16.97 3.61
C GLU A 135 5.59 -17.53 4.66
N LYS A 136 5.55 -16.93 5.85
CA LYS A 136 4.62 -17.27 6.92
C LYS A 136 3.16 -16.95 6.58
N ASN A 137 2.92 -15.92 5.78
CA ASN A 137 1.57 -15.60 5.26
C ASN A 137 1.19 -16.42 4.03
N ASN A 138 2.12 -17.20 3.46
CA ASN A 138 1.92 -18.05 2.29
C ASN A 138 1.88 -19.54 2.64
N VAL A 139 1.73 -19.92 3.91
CA VAL A 139 1.35 -21.30 4.24
C VAL A 139 -0.04 -21.57 3.67
N PRO A 140 -0.19 -22.50 2.70
CA PRO A 140 -1.51 -22.89 2.25
C PRO A 140 -2.28 -23.40 3.47
N ALA A 141 -3.54 -22.97 3.61
CA ALA A 141 -4.46 -23.65 4.50
C ALA A 141 -4.40 -25.13 4.14
N VAL A 142 -3.81 -25.94 5.02
CA VAL A 142 -3.85 -27.38 4.89
C VAL A 142 -5.32 -27.73 5.02
N GLU A 143 -5.99 -27.96 3.89
CA GLU A 143 -7.24 -28.72 3.87
C GLU A 143 -6.90 -30.09 4.47
N LEU A 144 -7.17 -30.21 5.77
CA LEU A 144 -7.16 -31.50 6.42
C LEU A 144 -8.15 -32.37 5.65
N PRO A 145 -7.75 -33.57 5.21
CA PRO A 145 -8.64 -34.45 4.45
C PRO A 145 -9.92 -34.68 5.24
N ASP A 146 -11.06 -34.49 4.58
CA ASP A 146 -12.38 -34.61 5.19
C ASP A 146 -12.53 -36.00 5.81
N VAL A 147 -12.91 -36.03 7.08
CA VAL A 147 -13.00 -37.28 7.85
C VAL A 147 -14.20 -38.06 7.29
N PRO A 148 -14.05 -39.32 6.85
CA PRO A 148 -15.14 -40.03 6.21
C PRO A 148 -16.33 -40.20 7.17
N ALA A 149 -17.41 -39.45 6.92
CA ALA A 149 -18.68 -39.49 7.66
C ALA A 149 -19.55 -40.71 7.26
N GLY A 150 -18.94 -41.87 7.06
CA GLY A 150 -19.65 -43.13 6.81
C GLY A 150 -19.99 -43.84 8.12
N PRO A 151 -21.14 -44.53 8.22
CA PRO A 151 -21.45 -45.34 9.39
C PRO A 151 -20.37 -46.40 9.58
N ILE A 152 -19.75 -46.42 10.75
CA ILE A 152 -18.67 -47.35 11.11
C ILE A 152 -19.23 -48.78 11.06
N THR A 153 -18.97 -49.49 9.97
CA THR A 153 -19.20 -50.94 9.93
C THR A 153 -18.07 -51.57 10.74
N ARG A 154 -18.35 -51.89 12.01
CA ARG A 154 -17.38 -52.65 12.83
C ARG A 154 -17.19 -54.01 12.17
N SER A 155 -16.07 -54.22 11.50
CA SER A 155 -15.70 -55.53 10.99
C SER A 155 -15.59 -56.49 12.18
N ARG A 156 -16.19 -57.69 12.04
CA ARG A 156 -16.19 -58.74 13.07
C ARG A 156 -14.78 -59.09 13.59
N ALA A 157 -13.75 -58.83 12.80
CA ALA A 157 -12.35 -59.03 13.17
C ALA A 157 -11.87 -58.14 14.33
N SER A 158 -12.44 -56.93 14.50
CA SER A 158 -12.02 -56.00 15.57
C SER A 158 -12.56 -56.41 16.95
N ARG A 159 -13.77 -57.02 17.00
CA ARG A 159 -14.37 -57.50 18.25
C ARG A 159 -13.61 -58.68 18.85
N ASP A 160 -13.07 -59.56 18.01
CA ASP A 160 -12.30 -60.72 18.47
C ASP A 160 -10.92 -60.33 19.00
N LYS A 161 -10.30 -59.28 18.42
CA LYS A 161 -9.01 -58.76 18.89
C LYS A 161 -9.13 -58.05 20.24
N PHE A 162 -10.19 -57.26 20.42
CA PHE A 162 -10.48 -56.58 21.68
C PHE A 162 -10.76 -57.59 22.80
N ARG A 163 -11.53 -58.65 22.51
CA ARG A 163 -11.86 -59.69 23.50
C ARG A 163 -10.65 -60.51 23.92
N ARG A 164 -9.67 -60.73 23.03
CA ARG A 164 -8.39 -61.39 23.39
C ARG A 164 -7.50 -60.49 24.24
N MET A 165 -7.45 -59.19 23.95
CA MET A 165 -6.66 -58.23 24.73
C MET A 165 -7.20 -58.08 26.15
N ASP A 166 -8.54 -58.07 26.34
CA ASP A 166 -9.13 -58.03 27.68
C ASP A 166 -8.78 -59.28 28.49
N THR A 167 -8.84 -60.47 27.89
CA THR A 167 -8.46 -61.71 28.57
C THR A 167 -6.97 -61.77 28.91
N GLU A 168 -6.08 -61.32 28.02
CA GLU A 168 -4.64 -61.25 28.30
C GLU A 168 -4.31 -60.25 29.41
N MET A 169 -5.03 -59.13 29.48
CA MET A 169 -4.85 -58.12 30.53
C MET A 169 -5.28 -58.63 31.91
N GLU A 170 -6.40 -59.35 31.99
CA GLU A 170 -6.84 -59.98 33.26
C GLU A 170 -5.85 -61.05 33.75
N GLU A 171 -5.28 -61.84 32.83
CA GLU A 171 -4.28 -62.87 33.18
C GLU A 171 -2.98 -62.23 33.71
N LEU A 172 -2.51 -61.14 33.09
CA LEU A 172 -1.35 -60.38 33.57
C LEU A 172 -1.60 -59.77 34.95
N GLN A 173 -2.80 -59.24 35.21
CA GLN A 173 -3.16 -58.70 36.52
C GLN A 173 -3.21 -59.78 37.61
N LYS A 174 -3.74 -60.97 37.29
CA LYS A 174 -3.77 -62.10 38.24
C LYS A 174 -2.37 -62.62 38.56
N TRP A 175 -1.48 -62.68 37.56
CA TRP A 175 -0.08 -63.05 37.79
C TRP A 175 0.65 -62.03 38.67
N ALA A 176 0.45 -60.73 38.40
CA ALA A 176 1.06 -59.66 39.20
C ALA A 176 0.53 -59.60 40.64
N ALA A 177 -0.70 -60.07 40.90
CA ALA A 177 -1.27 -60.14 42.25
C ALA A 177 -0.88 -61.42 43.03
N ALA A 178 -0.28 -62.41 42.36
CA ALA A 178 0.08 -63.70 42.94
C ALA A 178 1.59 -63.86 43.23
N ASN A 179 2.40 -62.81 43.03
CA ASN A 179 3.85 -62.80 43.24
C ASN A 179 4.30 -61.62 44.09
#